data_AF-A0A2I0D7Q1-F1
#
_entry.id   AF-A0A2I0D7Q1-F1
#
_cell.length_a   1.000
_cell.length_b   1.000
_cell.length_c   1.000
_cell.angle_alpha   90.00
_cell.angle_beta   90.00
_cell.angle_gamma   90.00
#
_symmetry.space_group_name_H-M   'P 1'
#
loop_
_entity.id
_entity.type
_entity.pdbx_description
1 polymer ?
#
loop_
_entity_poly.entity_id
_entity_poly.type
_entity_poly.pdbx_seq_one_letter_code
_entity_poly.pdbx_strand_id
1 'polypeptide(L)'
;MTDQLKIIKSRIITSEIHQDLKDSVNSSTTPFLGYWEANSWLYEQYGVDVKYHLLRYYLIQYYKTKLKSTQKSHYKKDVEAEKIFFRDSLMSYIRLN
;
A
#
# COMPACT_ATOMS: atom_id res chain seq x y z
N MET A 1 -6.51 5.23 -28.56
CA MET A 1 -5.33 6.12 -28.64
C MET A 1 -4.46 5.83 -27.43
N THR A 2 -3.26 5.30 -27.64
CA THR A 2 -2.33 5.00 -26.55
C THR A 2 -1.57 6.28 -26.19
N ASP A 3 -2.00 6.95 -25.12
CA ASP A 3 -1.23 8.03 -24.50
C ASP A 3 0.12 7.46 -24.04
N GLN A 4 1.17 7.73 -24.81
CA GLN A 4 2.52 7.36 -24.42
C GLN A 4 2.99 8.34 -23.33
N LEU A 5 3.26 7.82 -22.14
CA LEU A 5 3.76 8.62 -21.03
C LEU A 5 5.15 9.16 -21.39
N LYS A 6 5.29 10.50 -21.45
CA LYS A 6 6.58 11.16 -21.63
C LYS A 6 7.48 10.83 -20.44
N ILE A 7 8.62 10.18 -20.72
CA ILE A 7 9.63 9.85 -19.71
C ILE A 7 10.42 11.12 -19.39
N ILE A 8 10.05 11.78 -18.28
CA ILE A 8 10.74 12.97 -17.78
C ILE A 8 11.80 12.50 -16.78
N LYS A 9 13.08 12.82 -17.07
CA LYS A 9 14.17 12.60 -16.11
C LYS A 9 13.91 13.45 -14.88
N SER A 10 13.89 12.82 -13.71
CA SER A 10 13.73 13.55 -12.46
C SER A 10 15.04 14.24 -12.09
N ARG A 11 14.95 15.41 -11.46
CA ARG A 11 16.13 16.12 -10.92
C ARG A 11 16.57 15.61 -9.55
N ILE A 12 15.65 14.94 -8.84
CA ILE A 12 15.83 14.53 -7.43
C ILE A 12 16.26 13.07 -7.34
N ILE A 13 15.61 12.18 -8.09
CA ILE A 13 15.96 10.77 -8.20
C ILE A 13 17.02 10.62 -9.28
N THR A 14 18.27 10.42 -8.83
CA THR A 14 19.43 10.14 -9.68
C THR A 14 19.33 8.74 -10.31
N SER A 15 20.22 8.42 -11.24
CA SER A 15 20.26 7.08 -11.87
C SER A 15 20.57 5.96 -10.87
N GLU A 16 21.40 6.24 -9.86
CA GLU A 16 21.74 5.31 -8.78
C GLU A 16 20.50 5.00 -7.95
N ILE A 17 19.84 6.03 -7.41
CA ILE A 17 18.60 5.89 -6.63
C ILE A 17 17.53 5.18 -7.45
N HIS A 18 17.43 5.45 -8.76
CA HIS A 18 16.50 4.75 -9.65
C HIS A 18 16.79 3.25 -9.73
N GLN A 19 18.05 2.84 -9.75
CA GLN A 19 18.44 1.44 -9.81
C GLN A 19 18.17 0.75 -8.46
N ASP A 20 18.56 1.38 -7.35
CA ASP A 20 18.39 0.79 -6.02
C ASP A 20 16.92 0.70 -5.60
N LEU A 21 16.09 1.68 -5.99
CA LEU A 21 14.64 1.60 -5.84
C LEU A 21 14.04 0.48 -6.69
N LYS A 22 14.54 0.26 -7.92
CA LYS A 22 14.07 -0.82 -8.78
C LYS A 22 14.35 -2.17 -8.14
N ASP A 23 15.53 -2.35 -7.58
CA ASP A 23 15.95 -3.61 -6.99
C ASP A 23 15.21 -3.86 -5.67
N SER A 24 15.03 -2.83 -4.84
CA SER A 24 14.27 -2.92 -3.58
C SER A 24 12.77 -3.21 -3.81
N VAL A 25 12.14 -2.55 -4.78
CA VAL A 25 10.72 -2.75 -5.11
C VAL A 25 10.46 -4.13 -5.70
N ASN A 26 11.39 -4.68 -6.47
CA ASN A 26 11.25 -5.99 -7.10
C ASN A 26 11.86 -7.13 -6.27
N SER A 27 12.44 -6.83 -5.10
CA SER A 27 12.98 -7.83 -4.18
C SER A 27 11.87 -8.75 -3.68
N SER A 28 12.08 -10.06 -3.79
CA SER A 28 11.20 -11.08 -3.21
C SER A 28 11.41 -11.26 -1.70
N THR A 29 12.60 -10.88 -1.20
CA THR A 29 13.03 -11.16 0.17
C THR A 29 12.63 -10.04 1.12
N THR A 30 12.74 -8.80 0.68
CA THR A 30 12.50 -7.59 1.49
C THR A 30 11.81 -6.50 0.67
N PRO A 31 10.57 -6.73 0.19
CA PRO A 31 9.81 -5.69 -0.50
C PRO A 31 9.37 -4.61 0.48
N PHE A 32 9.24 -3.37 0.00
CA PHE A 32 8.65 -2.30 0.79
C PHE A 32 7.20 -2.63 1.21
N LEU A 33 6.90 -2.45 2.49
CA LEU A 33 5.57 -2.49 3.11
C LEU A 33 4.63 -1.46 2.47
N GLY A 34 5.17 -0.32 2.06
CA GLY A 34 4.42 0.71 1.36
C GLY A 34 5.27 1.89 0.91
N TYR A 35 4.61 2.87 0.30
CA TYR A 35 5.29 4.06 -0.23
C TYR A 35 5.90 4.96 0.84
N TRP A 36 5.39 4.92 2.07
CA TRP A 36 5.94 5.68 3.20
C TRP A 36 7.29 5.12 3.66
N GLU A 37 7.45 3.79 3.62
CA GLU A 37 8.70 3.12 3.97
C GLU A 37 9.74 3.39 2.90
N ALA A 38 9.37 3.30 1.62
CA ALA A 38 10.25 3.71 0.53
C ALA A 38 10.73 5.17 0.67
N ASN A 39 9.89 6.07 1.19
CA ASN A 39 10.27 7.45 1.45
C ASN A 39 11.27 7.58 2.62
N SER A 40 11.03 6.83 3.69
CA SER A 40 11.91 6.80 4.86
C SER A 40 13.27 6.21 4.50
N TRP A 41 13.27 5.11 3.74
CA TRP A 41 14.47 4.47 3.21
C TRP A 41 15.29 5.42 2.33
N LEU A 42 14.63 6.21 1.48
CA LEU A 42 15.31 7.21 0.63
C LEU A 42 16.04 8.27 1.45
N TYR A 43 15.39 8.72 2.52
CA TYR A 43 15.96 9.68 3.45
C TYR A 43 17.13 9.08 4.24
N GLU A 44 16.99 7.85 4.72
CA GLU A 44 18.04 7.15 5.47
C GLU A 44 19.28 6.85 4.63
N GLN A 45 19.10 6.42 3.37
CA GLN A 45 20.23 6.03 2.51
C GLN A 45 20.90 7.22 1.80
N TYR A 46 20.11 8.21 1.35
CA TYR A 46 20.63 9.29 0.51
C TYR A 46 20.40 10.70 1.08
N GLY A 47 19.72 10.84 2.22
CA GLY A 47 19.36 12.15 2.78
C GLY A 47 18.36 12.92 1.93
N VAL A 48 17.67 12.24 1.00
CA VAL A 48 16.75 12.88 0.06
C VAL A 48 15.34 12.89 0.63
N ASP A 49 14.85 14.08 0.97
CA ASP A 49 13.44 14.27 1.33
C ASP A 49 12.59 14.46 0.07
N VAL A 50 11.67 13.52 -0.16
CA VAL A 50 10.73 13.57 -1.28
C VAL A 50 9.31 13.61 -0.73
N LYS A 51 8.48 14.47 -1.33
CA LYS A 51 7.04 14.47 -1.05
C LYS A 51 6.46 13.10 -1.40
N TYR A 52 5.74 12.50 -0.45
CA TYR A 52 5.09 11.20 -0.60
C TYR A 52 4.37 11.00 -1.94
N HIS A 53 3.55 11.97 -2.37
CA HIS A 53 2.80 11.87 -3.62
C HIS A 53 3.69 11.79 -4.86
N LEU A 54 4.84 12.48 -4.83
CA LEU A 54 5.81 12.48 -5.93
C LEU A 54 6.52 11.15 -6.02
N LEU A 55 7.02 10.63 -4.88
CA LEU A 55 7.64 9.31 -4.84
C LEU A 55 6.66 8.22 -5.27
N ARG A 56 5.44 8.24 -4.74
CA ARG A 56 4.38 7.30 -5.14
C ARG A 56 4.12 7.35 -6.64
N TYR A 57 3.93 8.54 -7.22
CA TYR A 57 3.69 8.68 -8.66
C TYR A 57 4.86 8.13 -9.47
N TYR A 58 6.09 8.42 -9.04
CA TYR A 58 7.31 7.93 -9.67
C TYR A 58 7.37 6.39 -9.67
N LEU A 59 7.16 5.76 -8.52
CA LEU A 59 7.19 4.30 -8.37
C LEU A 59 6.10 3.61 -9.21
N ILE A 60 4.93 4.23 -9.36
CA ILE A 60 3.86 3.73 -10.24
C ILE A 60 4.23 3.92 -11.71
N GLN A 61 4.79 5.06 -12.10
CA GLN A 61 5.13 5.35 -13.47
C GLN A 61 6.23 4.42 -14.02
N TYR A 62 7.31 4.24 -13.24
CA TYR A 62 8.51 3.53 -13.69
C TYR A 62 8.48 2.03 -13.40
N TYR A 63 8.07 1.62 -12.20
CA TYR A 63 8.12 0.21 -11.79
C TYR A 63 6.75 -0.46 -11.79
N LYS A 64 5.69 0.27 -12.19
CA LYS A 64 4.31 -0.23 -12.25
C LYS A 64 3.82 -0.83 -10.92
N THR A 65 4.35 -0.32 -9.80
CA THR A 65 3.96 -0.78 -8.46
C THR A 65 2.46 -0.64 -8.25
N LYS A 66 1.89 -1.57 -7.51
CA LYS A 66 0.50 -1.52 -7.07
C LYS A 66 0.49 -1.68 -5.56
N LEU A 67 -0.23 -0.80 -4.87
CA LEU A 67 -0.50 -0.99 -3.46
C LEU A 67 -1.30 -2.28 -3.30
N LYS A 68 -0.83 -3.19 -2.43
CA LYS A 68 -1.63 -4.35 -2.05
C LYS A 68 -2.88 -3.84 -1.33
N SER A 69 -4.03 -3.97 -1.98
CA SER A 69 -5.31 -3.72 -1.33
C SER A 69 -5.84 -5.04 -0.79
N THR A 70 -6.41 -5.02 0.41
CA THR A 70 -7.26 -6.11 0.88
C THR A 70 -8.42 -6.26 -0.10
N GLN A 71 -8.64 -7.47 -0.61
CA GLN A 71 -9.74 -7.72 -1.53
C GLN A 71 -11.06 -7.45 -0.77
N LYS A 72 -11.85 -6.47 -1.24
CA LYS A 72 -13.10 -6.05 -0.58
C LYS A 72 -14.11 -7.18 -0.36
N SER A 73 -13.94 -8.32 -1.04
CA SER A 73 -14.73 -9.55 -0.89
C SER A 73 -14.69 -10.16 0.51
N HIS A 74 -13.58 -10.00 1.25
CA HIS A 74 -13.49 -10.49 2.64
C HIS A 74 -14.22 -9.60 3.65
N TYR A 75 -14.70 -8.43 3.22
CA TYR A 75 -15.60 -7.57 4.01
C TYR A 75 -17.08 -7.93 3.79
N LYS A 76 -17.40 -9.19 3.46
CA LYS A 76 -18.73 -9.68 3.82
C LYS A 76 -18.74 -9.81 5.33
N LYS A 77 -19.03 -8.70 6.03
CA LYS A 77 -19.61 -8.81 7.37
C LYS A 77 -20.82 -9.69 7.19
N ASP A 78 -20.77 -10.91 7.72
CA ASP A 78 -21.93 -11.78 7.81
C ASP A 78 -22.96 -11.02 8.63
N VAL A 79 -23.86 -10.32 7.94
CA VAL A 79 -25.01 -9.64 8.55
C VAL A 79 -25.84 -10.65 9.36
N GLU A 80 -25.71 -11.93 9.00
CA GLU A 80 -26.28 -13.07 9.71
C GLU A 80 -25.56 -13.40 11.02
N ALA A 81 -24.23 -13.29 11.09
CA ALA A 81 -23.45 -13.50 12.32
C ALA A 81 -23.72 -12.39 13.36
N GLU A 82 -23.88 -11.14 12.92
CA GLU A 82 -24.28 -10.04 13.80
C GLU A 82 -25.69 -10.30 14.40
N LYS A 83 -26.65 -10.77 13.59
CA LYS A 83 -28.01 -11.11 14.07
C LYS A 83 -28.03 -12.27 15.07
N ILE A 84 -27.22 -13.30 14.85
CA ILE A 84 -27.11 -14.45 15.76
C ILE A 84 -26.56 -14.00 17.13
N PHE A 85 -25.53 -13.14 17.13
CA PHE A 85 -24.96 -12.60 18.37
C PHE A 85 -25.98 -11.80 19.21
N PHE A 86 -26.80 -10.96 18.58
CA PHE A 86 -27.84 -10.20 19.30
C PHE A 86 -28.95 -11.09 19.86
N ARG A 87 -29.31 -12.18 19.18
CA ARG A 87 -30.34 -13.12 19.64
C ARG A 87 -29.93 -13.89 20.88
N ASP A 88 -28.70 -14.39 20.90
CA ASP A 88 -28.19 -15.21 22.02
C ASP A 88 -28.06 -14.39 23.32
N SER A 89 -27.64 -13.13 23.20
CA SER A 89 -27.56 -12.20 24.32
C SER A 89 -28.95 -11.92 24.94
N LEU A 90 -29.97 -11.68 24.10
CA LEU A 90 -31.34 -11.43 24.57
C LEU A 90 -31.98 -12.67 25.21
N MET A 91 -31.74 -13.86 24.66
CA MET A 91 -32.28 -15.11 25.20
C MET A 91 -31.65 -15.51 26.53
N SER A 92 -30.37 -15.16 26.74
CA SER A 92 -29.69 -15.33 28.03
C SER A 92 -30.32 -14.46 29.13
N TYR A 93 -30.61 -13.18 28.84
CA TYR A 93 -31.18 -12.24 29.81
C TYR A 93 -32.62 -12.60 30.24
N ILE A 94 -33.42 -13.17 29.33
CA ILE A 94 -34.79 -13.62 29.64
C ILE A 94 -34.80 -14.91 30.48
N ARG A 95 -33.78 -15.76 30.37
CA ARG A 95 -33.69 -17.02 31.15
C ARG A 95 -33.26 -16.83 32.61
N LEU A 96 -32.72 -15.66 32.95
CA LEU A 96 -32.17 -15.36 34.28
C LEU A 96 -33.09 -14.49 35.14
N ASN A 97 -34.28 -14.12 34.64
CA ASN A 97 -35.37 -13.46 35.38
C ASN A 97 -36.61 -14.36 35.40
#